data_AF-A0A3M6AL26-F1
#
_entry.id   AF-A0A3M6AL26-F1
#
_cell.length_a   1.000
_cell.length_b   1.000
_cell.length_c   1.000
_cell.angle_alpha   90.00
_cell.angle_beta   90.00
_cell.angle_gamma   90.00
#
_symmetry.space_group_name_H-M   'P 1'
#
loop_
_entity.id
_entity.type
_entity.pdbx_description
1 polymer ?
#
loop_
_entity_poly.entity_id
_entity_poly.type
_entity_poly.pdbx_seq_one_letter_code
_entity_poly.pdbx_strand_id
1 'polypeptide(L)'
;MTDFNPDRRRIITGVAGATLLSILSPFARSAGVDYPFTLGVASGDPLPDGFVIWTRLAPQVMTATGDGGLKKPIEVRWKIASDDSRRTYGASDRSTALCPFSTH
;
A
#
# COMPACT_ATOMS: atom_id res chain seq x y z
N MET A 1 26.38 38.54 21.48
CA MET A 1 25.01 38.02 21.69
C MET A 1 24.13 38.61 20.59
N THR A 2 24.15 38.02 19.39
CA THR A 2 23.42 38.55 18.23
C THR A 2 22.06 37.84 18.14
N ASP A 3 21.00 38.59 18.37
CA ASP A 3 19.63 38.09 18.31
C ASP A 3 19.24 37.73 16.87
N PHE A 4 18.85 36.47 16.68
CA PHE A 4 18.25 35.97 15.44
C PHE A 4 16.75 36.31 15.49
N ASN A 5 16.31 37.31 14.73
CA ASN A 5 14.88 37.64 14.59
C ASN A 5 14.37 37.15 13.22
N PRO A 6 13.78 35.94 13.13
CA PRO A 6 13.22 35.45 11.88
C PRO A 6 11.89 36.15 11.61
N ASP A 7 11.91 36.95 10.54
CA ASP A 7 10.78 37.71 10.02
C ASP A 7 9.57 36.78 9.78
N ARG A 8 8.50 36.95 10.59
CA ARG A 8 7.27 36.13 10.59
C ARG A 8 6.66 36.00 9.19
N ARG A 9 6.86 37.02 8.34
CA ARG A 9 6.35 37.07 6.98
C ARG A 9 6.99 36.04 6.05
N ARG A 10 8.26 35.69 6.28
CA ARG A 10 8.98 34.69 5.47
C ARG A 10 8.59 33.25 5.82
N ILE A 11 8.19 32.99 7.05
CA ILE A 11 7.74 31.66 7.48
C ILE A 11 6.41 31.28 6.80
N ILE A 12 5.50 32.24 6.63
CA ILE A 12 4.18 32.00 6.02
C ILE A 12 4.30 31.67 4.52
N THR A 13 5.26 32.27 3.81
CA THR A 13 5.45 32.01 2.37
C THR A 13 6.04 30.61 2.10
N GLY A 14 6.84 30.05 3.02
CA GLY A 14 7.41 28.71 2.87
C GLY A 14 6.41 27.57 3.06
N VAL A 15 5.40 27.75 3.91
CA VAL A 15 4.39 26.72 4.22
C VAL A 15 3.38 26.52 3.09
N ALA A 16 3.08 27.56 2.32
CA ALA A 16 2.13 27.48 1.20
C ALA A 16 2.60 26.57 0.04
N GLY A 17 3.91 26.43 -0.15
CA GLY A 17 4.47 25.55 -1.20
C GLY A 17 4.39 24.06 -0.85
N ALA A 18 4.39 23.71 0.44
CA ALA A 18 4.44 22.31 0.89
C ALA A 18 3.07 21.60 0.82
N THR A 19 1.96 22.33 0.89
CA THR A 19 0.62 21.73 0.81
C THR A 19 0.27 21.24 -0.60
N LEU A 20 0.74 21.94 -1.64
CA LEU A 20 0.51 21.56 -3.04
C LEU A 20 1.24 20.25 -3.41
N LEU A 21 2.39 19.97 -2.80
CA LEU A 21 3.14 18.73 -3.05
C LEU A 21 2.45 17.47 -2.51
N SER A 22 1.61 17.63 -1.47
CA SER A 22 0.87 16.50 -0.87
C SER A 22 -0.23 15.99 -1.79
N ILE A 23 -0.82 16.85 -2.63
CA ILE A 23 -1.86 16.49 -3.62
C ILE A 23 -1.30 15.65 -4.76
N LEU A 24 -0.06 15.92 -5.16
CA LEU A 24 0.63 15.22 -6.25
C LEU A 24 1.37 13.96 -5.77
N SER A 25 1.32 13.63 -4.49
CA SER A 25 2.05 12.48 -3.98
C SER A 25 1.41 11.18 -4.48
N PRO A 26 2.15 10.31 -5.19
CA PRO A 26 1.65 9.00 -5.64
C PRO A 26 1.35 8.04 -4.46
N PHE A 27 1.61 8.50 -3.23
CA PHE A 27 1.29 7.85 -1.96
C PHE A 27 -0.01 8.37 -1.34
N ALA A 28 -0.46 9.59 -1.66
CA ALA A 28 -1.72 10.11 -1.17
C ALA A 28 -2.88 9.54 -1.98
N ARG A 29 -3.48 8.52 -1.38
CA ARG A 29 -4.85 8.04 -1.56
C ARG A 29 -5.08 7.00 -2.65
N SER A 30 -5.13 5.75 -2.22
CA SER A 30 -6.18 4.83 -2.69
C SER A 30 -7.53 5.36 -2.19
N ALA A 31 -8.03 6.44 -2.80
CA ALA A 31 -9.33 7.01 -2.48
C ALA A 31 -10.42 6.08 -3.04
N GLY A 32 -10.92 5.16 -2.21
CA GLY A 32 -12.16 4.43 -2.51
C GLY A 32 -12.19 2.95 -2.18
N VAL A 33 -11.14 2.36 -1.62
CA VAL A 33 -11.15 0.96 -1.16
C VAL A 33 -10.68 0.94 0.29
N ASP A 34 -11.55 0.49 1.19
CA ASP A 34 -11.16 0.13 2.57
C ASP A 34 -9.94 -0.78 2.55
N TYR A 35 -9.12 -0.76 3.61
CA TYR A 35 -7.88 -1.53 3.67
C TYR A 35 -8.10 -2.99 3.20
N PRO A 36 -7.55 -3.41 2.05
CA PRO A 36 -8.02 -4.62 1.36
C PRO A 36 -7.47 -5.92 1.99
N PHE A 37 -6.44 -5.83 2.82
CA PHE A 37 -5.80 -6.97 3.50
C PHE A 37 -6.44 -7.26 4.86
N THR A 38 -7.77 -7.23 4.93
CA THR A 38 -8.55 -7.45 6.16
C THR A 38 -8.32 -8.82 6.78
N LEU A 39 -7.97 -9.82 5.96
CA LEU A 39 -7.64 -11.19 6.37
C LEU A 39 -6.15 -11.41 6.62
N GLY A 40 -5.35 -10.33 6.55
CA GLY A 40 -3.91 -10.37 6.73
C GLY A 40 -3.16 -10.94 5.52
N VAL A 41 -1.87 -11.14 5.76
CA VAL A 41 -0.91 -11.75 4.83
C VAL A 41 -0.20 -12.85 5.58
N ALA A 42 0.07 -13.96 4.92
CA ALA A 42 0.79 -15.07 5.52
C ALA A 42 1.80 -15.68 4.53
N SER A 43 2.74 -16.41 5.11
CA SER A 43 3.77 -17.16 4.40
C SER A 43 3.72 -18.62 4.81
N GLY A 44 4.14 -19.53 3.93
CA GLY A 44 4.19 -20.97 4.20
C GLY A 44 4.97 -21.72 3.14
N ASP A 45 4.93 -23.05 3.24
CA ASP A 45 5.57 -23.99 2.29
C ASP A 45 7.03 -23.63 1.95
N PRO A 46 7.95 -23.71 2.94
CA PRO A 46 9.35 -23.36 2.74
C PRO A 46 10.08 -24.40 1.88
N LEU A 47 10.82 -23.90 0.89
CA LEU A 47 11.75 -24.64 0.02
C LEU A 47 13.18 -24.14 0.26
N PRO A 48 14.21 -24.87 -0.20
CA PRO A 48 15.61 -24.45 -0.03
C PRO A 48 15.93 -23.06 -0.61
N ASP A 49 15.19 -22.64 -1.63
CA ASP A 49 15.39 -21.41 -2.40
C ASP A 49 14.17 -20.47 -2.37
N GLY A 50 13.12 -20.79 -1.60
CA GLY A 50 11.89 -20.01 -1.65
C GLY A 50 10.84 -20.39 -0.63
N PHE A 51 9.70 -19.72 -0.73
CA PHE A 51 8.51 -19.97 0.09
C PHE A 51 7.29 -19.36 -0.59
N VAL A 52 6.10 -19.75 -0.16
CA VAL A 52 4.84 -19.21 -0.66
C VAL A 52 4.42 -18.02 0.19
N ILE A 53 4.01 -16.93 -0.47
CA ILE A 53 3.29 -15.80 0.14
C ILE A 53 1.86 -15.86 -0.34
N TRP A 54 0.90 -15.83 0.58
CA TRP A 54 -0.50 -15.80 0.24
C TRP A 54 -1.23 -14.66 0.95
N THR A 55 -2.21 -14.11 0.26
CA THR A 55 -3.13 -13.11 0.79
C THR A 55 -4.47 -13.26 0.07
N ARG A 56 -5.55 -12.92 0.77
CA ARG A 56 -6.88 -12.77 0.16
C ARG A 56 -7.32 -11.32 0.32
N LEU A 57 -7.57 -10.65 -0.80
CA LEU A 57 -8.14 -9.31 -0.77
C LEU A 57 -9.63 -9.41 -0.47
N ALA A 58 -10.05 -8.84 0.66
CA ALA A 58 -11.45 -8.83 1.07
C ALA A 58 -11.82 -7.48 1.71
N PRO A 59 -11.88 -6.37 0.94
CA PRO A 59 -12.26 -5.05 1.47
C PRO A 59 -13.57 -5.08 2.25
N GLN A 60 -14.52 -5.93 1.86
CA GLN A 60 -15.79 -6.14 2.56
C GLN A 60 -15.91 -7.62 2.92
N VAL A 61 -15.51 -7.97 4.15
CA VAL A 61 -15.49 -9.38 4.60
C VAL A 61 -16.90 -9.96 4.76
N MET A 62 -17.88 -9.12 5.15
CA MET A 62 -19.27 -9.50 5.43
C MET A 62 -20.19 -9.22 4.23
N THR A 63 -19.81 -9.61 3.01
CA THR A 63 -20.74 -9.56 1.88
C THR A 63 -21.70 -10.75 1.93
N ALA A 64 -22.95 -10.57 1.51
CA ALA A 64 -23.94 -11.64 1.44
C ALA A 64 -23.48 -12.83 0.56
N THR A 65 -22.58 -12.57 -0.40
CA THR A 65 -22.02 -13.57 -1.32
C THR A 65 -20.76 -14.26 -0.76
N GLY A 66 -20.14 -13.73 0.31
CA GLY A 66 -18.89 -14.27 0.86
C GLY A 66 -17.66 -14.09 -0.06
N ASP A 67 -17.79 -13.25 -1.09
CA ASP A 67 -16.77 -13.00 -2.11
C ASP A 67 -15.63 -12.07 -1.64
N GLY A 68 -15.81 -11.39 -0.51
CA GLY A 68 -14.85 -10.40 0.00
C GLY A 68 -14.95 -9.03 -0.68
N GLY A 69 -15.86 -8.84 -1.65
CA GLY A 69 -16.15 -7.55 -2.26
C GLY A 69 -15.23 -7.12 -3.41
N LEU A 70 -14.36 -7.98 -3.96
CA LEU A 70 -13.63 -7.67 -5.19
C LEU A 70 -14.59 -7.68 -6.39
N LYS A 71 -14.82 -6.51 -6.99
CA LYS A 71 -15.70 -6.35 -8.16
C LYS A 71 -15.00 -6.54 -9.50
N LYS A 72 -13.67 -6.40 -9.53
CA LYS A 72 -12.82 -6.56 -10.72
C LYS A 72 -11.46 -7.13 -10.32
N PRO A 73 -10.75 -7.82 -11.23
CA PRO A 73 -9.37 -8.21 -10.98
C PRO A 73 -8.51 -7.00 -10.64
N ILE A 74 -7.66 -7.15 -9.62
CA ILE A 74 -6.75 -6.09 -9.17
C ILE A 74 -5.32 -6.62 -9.20
N GLU A 75 -4.41 -5.84 -9.77
CA GLU A 75 -2.99 -6.16 -9.73
C GLU A 75 -2.43 -5.86 -8.33
N VAL A 76 -1.77 -6.86 -7.75
CA VAL A 76 -1.14 -6.80 -6.43
C VAL A 76 0.36 -6.89 -6.62
N ARG A 77 1.07 -5.90 -6.12
CA ARG A 77 2.54 -5.90 -6.10
C ARG A 77 3.03 -6.50 -4.79
N TRP A 78 4.03 -7.36 -4.86
CA TRP A 78 4.67 -7.92 -3.69
C TRP A 78 6.18 -7.67 -3.73
N LYS A 79 6.79 -7.63 -2.54
CA LYS A 79 8.23 -7.48 -2.37
C LYS A 79 8.69 -8.28 -1.15
N ILE A 80 9.89 -8.85 -1.25
CA ILE A 80 10.59 -9.48 -0.15
C ILE A 80 11.80 -8.60 0.18
N ALA A 81 11.78 -8.03 1.38
CA ALA A 81 12.90 -7.27 1.89
C ALA A 81 13.90 -8.21 2.58
N SER A 82 15.19 -7.94 2.40
CA SER A 82 16.26 -8.67 3.10
C SER A 82 16.54 -8.07 4.49
N ASP A 83 15.90 -6.94 4.82
CA ASP A 83 16.09 -6.22 6.07
C ASP A 83 14.76 -5.66 6.61
N ASP A 84 14.68 -5.53 7.95
CA ASP A 84 13.47 -5.02 8.62
C ASP A 84 13.16 -3.55 8.31
N SER A 85 14.18 -2.77 7.92
CA SER A 85 13.97 -1.38 7.51
C SER A 85 13.41 -1.25 6.09
N ARG A 86 13.24 -2.36 5.38
CA ARG A 86 12.68 -2.46 4.02
C ARG A 86 13.43 -1.56 3.03
N ARG A 87 14.75 -1.45 3.18
CA ARG A 87 15.62 -0.65 2.30
C ARG A 87 16.12 -1.46 1.11
N THR A 88 16.37 -2.74 1.33
CA THR A 88 16.94 -3.66 0.34
C THR A 88 15.93 -4.75 0.02
N TYR A 89 15.60 -4.91 -1.27
CA TYR A 89 14.68 -5.93 -1.75
C TYR A 89 15.44 -7.04 -2.47
N GLY A 90 15.24 -8.28 -2.03
CA GLY A 90 15.81 -9.46 -2.69
C GLY A 90 14.94 -9.98 -3.85
N ALA A 91 13.64 -9.73 -3.79
CA ALA A 91 12.69 -10.10 -4.83
C ALA A 91 11.47 -9.17 -4.86
N SER A 92 10.87 -8.98 -6.03
CA SER A 92 9.59 -8.29 -6.20
C SER A 92 8.94 -8.66 -7.51
N ASP A 93 7.62 -8.81 -7.52
CA ASP A 93 6.85 -9.03 -8.74
C ASP A 93 5.38 -8.58 -8.57
N ARG A 94 4.53 -8.88 -9.55
CA ARG A 94 3.11 -8.55 -9.64
C ARG A 94 2.28 -9.83 -9.78
N SER A 95 1.13 -9.86 -9.15
CA SER A 95 0.18 -10.96 -9.27
C SER A 95 -1.24 -10.42 -9.34
N THR A 96 -2.09 -11.03 -10.15
CA THR A 96 -3.48 -10.59 -10.30
C THR A 96 -4.36 -11.28 -9.26
N ALA A 97 -4.97 -10.52 -8.35
CA ALA A 97 -6.01 -11.02 -7.48
C ALA A 97 -7.32 -11.12 -8.27
N LEU A 98 -7.85 -12.33 -8.39
CA LEU A 98 -9.08 -12.61 -9.13
C LEU A 98 -10.33 -12.42 -8.26
N CYS A 99 -11.42 -12.05 -8.90
CA CYS A 99 -12.74 -12.12 -8.29
C CYS A 99 -13.18 -13.59 -8.19
N PRO A 100 -13.85 -14.01 -7.10
CA PRO A 100 -14.24 -15.42 -6.93
C PRO A 100 -15.33 -15.91 -7.89
N PHE A 101 -15.87 -15.03 -8.75
CA PHE A 101 -16.74 -15.39 -9.88
C PHE A 101 -16.39 -14.50 -11.08
N SER A 102 -15.43 -14.93 -11.89
CA SER A 102 -15.20 -14.41 -13.24
C SER A 102 -15.42 -15.55 -14.21
N THR A 103 -16.68 -15.97 -14.38
CA THR A 103 -17.06 -16.91 -15.44
C THR A 103 -16.97 -16.16 -16.77
N HIS A 104 -16.22 -16.72 -17.71
CA HIS A 104 -16.24 -16.32 -19.12
C HIS A 104 -17.61 -16.59 -19.76
#